data_AF-A0AA39MNB4-F1
#
_entry.id   AF-A0AA39MNB4-F1
#
_cell.length_a   1.000
_cell.length_b   1.000
_cell.length_c   1.000
_cell.angle_alpha   90.00
_cell.angle_beta   90.00
_cell.angle_gamma   90.00
#
_symmetry.space_group_name_H-M   'P 1'
#
loop_
_entity.id
_entity.type
_entity.pdbx_description
1 polymer ?
#
loop_
_entity_poly.entity_id
_entity_poly.type
_entity_poly.pdbx_seq_one_letter_code
_entity_poly.pdbx_strand_id
1 'polypeptide(L)'
;MSPTTIDDRDSSVSRIGTWTDGGTPHEYDSTVSSSKSDGDHLMITFTGTQIAVYGTYDYSSSGVVTSYAVDGGNATRVTHSSGSGDTYNEMFWESDPLELQQHELVVTMVHVNTGYGDLEGTVWFDYFNVYNETTSTSASTLTGSATLSSSPSSSTANPSDAAASLASSDSSSANIGAIVGGIVGGVFVFLVVACCICLVSF
;
A
#
# COMPACT_ATOMS: atom_id res chain seq x y z
N MET A 1 11.23 14.92 -16.62
CA MET A 1 10.99 16.15 -15.83
C MET A 1 11.69 16.01 -14.48
N SER A 2 11.84 17.08 -13.70
CA SER A 2 12.36 16.95 -12.33
C SER A 2 11.23 16.56 -11.37
N PRO A 3 11.43 15.61 -10.45
CA PRO A 3 10.44 15.30 -9.44
C PRO A 3 10.25 16.45 -8.45
N THR A 4 9.12 16.44 -7.75
CA THR A 4 8.96 17.17 -6.48
C THR A 4 9.39 16.24 -5.36
N THR A 5 10.36 16.69 -4.55
CA THR A 5 10.86 15.92 -3.41
C THR A 5 10.09 16.29 -2.14
N ILE A 6 9.65 15.28 -1.42
CA ILE A 6 9.02 15.36 -0.09
C ILE A 6 10.02 14.77 0.91
N ASP A 7 10.42 15.56 1.90
CA ASP A 7 11.31 15.14 2.98
C ASP A 7 10.63 14.14 3.93
N ASP A 8 11.37 13.22 4.58
CA ASP A 8 10.81 12.31 5.58
C ASP A 8 10.20 13.02 6.80
N ARG A 9 10.55 14.29 7.04
CA ARG A 9 9.99 15.14 8.09
C ARG A 9 9.00 16.19 7.57
N ASP A 10 8.60 16.12 6.30
CA ASP A 10 7.58 17.01 5.75
C ASP A 10 6.22 16.82 6.46
N SER A 11 5.44 17.89 6.54
CA SER A 11 4.10 17.87 7.16
C SER A 11 3.09 16.93 6.49
N SER A 12 3.33 16.52 5.24
CA SER A 12 2.55 15.51 4.52
C SER A 12 2.88 14.08 4.91
N VAL A 13 3.92 13.87 5.72
CA VAL A 13 4.35 12.57 6.25
C VAL A 13 3.86 12.40 7.68
N SER A 14 3.02 11.39 7.90
CA SER A 14 2.55 10.97 9.22
C SER A 14 3.23 9.67 9.65
N ARG A 15 3.70 9.60 10.89
CA ARG A 15 4.48 8.48 11.43
C ARG A 15 3.71 7.83 12.56
N ILE A 16 3.32 6.57 12.41
CA ILE A 16 2.52 5.84 13.38
C ILE A 16 3.37 4.74 14.01
N GLY A 17 3.46 4.76 15.34
CA GLY A 17 4.30 3.84 16.12
C GLY A 17 5.48 4.53 16.79
N THR A 18 6.57 3.79 16.93
CA THR A 18 7.81 4.20 17.59
C THR A 18 8.89 4.56 16.59
N TRP A 19 8.95 5.85 16.23
CA TRP A 19 9.89 6.37 15.25
C TRP A 19 11.08 7.05 15.91
N THR A 20 12.24 6.88 15.30
CA THR A 20 13.49 7.52 15.70
C THR A 20 14.03 8.36 14.55
N ASP A 21 14.48 9.56 14.89
CA ASP A 21 15.10 10.50 13.98
C ASP A 21 16.62 10.28 13.92
N GLY A 22 17.19 10.34 12.73
CA GLY A 22 18.63 10.31 12.48
C GLY A 22 19.05 11.35 11.43
N GLY A 23 20.16 11.09 10.75
CA GLY A 23 20.59 11.82 9.56
C GLY A 23 22.03 12.31 9.64
N THR A 24 22.68 12.37 8.48
CA THR A 24 24.00 12.95 8.28
C THR A 24 23.95 13.89 7.07
N PRO A 25 25.03 14.63 6.74
CA PRO A 25 25.05 15.48 5.55
C PRO A 25 24.96 14.76 4.19
N HIS A 26 24.89 13.42 4.17
CA HIS A 26 24.77 12.63 2.93
C HIS A 26 23.32 12.34 2.53
N GLU A 27 22.40 12.50 3.48
CA GLU A 27 20.95 12.34 3.32
C GLU A 27 20.30 13.68 2.95
N TYR A 28 19.12 13.60 2.34
CA TYR A 28 18.36 14.78 1.96
C TYR A 28 18.00 15.58 3.22
N ASP A 29 18.21 16.91 3.15
CA ASP A 29 18.07 17.83 4.29
C ASP A 29 18.75 17.40 5.62
N SER A 30 19.69 16.45 5.54
CA SER A 30 20.34 15.81 6.69
C SER A 30 19.37 15.14 7.66
N THR A 31 18.30 14.54 7.14
CA THR A 31 17.25 13.91 7.92
C THR A 31 17.04 12.46 7.48
N VAL A 32 16.75 11.60 8.44
CA VAL A 32 16.13 10.29 8.18
C VAL A 32 15.21 9.91 9.33
N SER A 33 14.29 9.01 9.05
CA SER A 33 13.34 8.43 9.98
C SER A 33 13.35 6.91 9.88
N SER A 34 13.38 6.23 11.02
CA SER A 34 13.28 4.77 11.07
C SER A 34 12.48 4.28 12.28
N SER A 35 12.07 3.02 12.24
CA SER A 35 11.50 2.28 13.36
C SER A 35 12.18 0.92 13.50
N LYS A 36 12.21 0.40 14.73
CA LYS A 36 12.65 -0.96 15.09
C LYS A 36 11.49 -1.84 15.57
N SER A 37 10.27 -1.53 15.18
CA SER A 37 9.08 -2.27 15.57
C SER A 37 8.31 -2.73 14.34
N ASP A 38 8.07 -4.04 14.25
CA ASP A 38 7.19 -4.62 13.23
C ASP A 38 5.78 -4.02 13.36
N GLY A 39 5.21 -3.56 12.25
CA GLY A 39 3.88 -2.94 12.15
C GLY A 39 3.87 -1.42 12.19
N ASP A 40 4.96 -0.77 12.58
CA ASP A 40 5.09 0.69 12.48
C ASP A 40 5.06 1.12 11.01
N HIS A 41 4.46 2.28 10.73
CA HIS A 41 4.26 2.73 9.35
C HIS A 41 4.28 4.25 9.16
N LEU A 42 4.69 4.65 7.96
CA LEU A 42 4.58 6.00 7.41
C LEU A 42 3.34 6.08 6.53
N MET A 43 2.68 7.23 6.56
CA MET A 43 1.62 7.60 5.62
C MET A 43 2.02 8.90 4.94
N ILE A 44 2.05 8.90 3.61
CA ILE A 44 2.45 10.06 2.80
C ILE A 44 1.28 10.42 1.90
N THR A 45 0.78 11.66 2.03
CA THR A 45 -0.19 12.22 1.08
C THR A 45 0.54 12.98 -0.01
N PHE A 46 0.32 12.63 -1.28
CA PHE A 46 0.96 13.30 -2.41
C PHE A 46 -0.02 13.57 -3.55
N THR A 47 0.34 14.43 -4.50
CA THR A 47 -0.44 14.65 -5.73
C THR A 47 0.49 14.47 -6.92
N GLY A 48 0.22 13.47 -7.75
CA GLY A 48 1.06 13.14 -8.90
C GLY A 48 0.63 11.86 -9.59
N THR A 49 1.44 11.40 -10.54
CA THR A 49 1.22 10.17 -11.32
C THR A 49 2.17 9.05 -10.95
N GLN A 50 3.14 9.30 -10.06
CA GLN A 50 4.08 8.29 -9.58
C GLN A 50 4.76 8.78 -8.30
N ILE A 51 5.16 7.85 -7.44
CA ILE A 51 5.99 8.13 -6.27
C ILE A 51 7.10 7.08 -6.12
N ALA A 52 8.31 7.52 -5.77
CA ALA A 52 9.45 6.67 -5.45
C ALA A 52 9.96 6.98 -4.04
N VAL A 53 10.32 5.93 -3.29
CA VAL A 53 10.78 5.98 -1.90
C VAL A 53 12.29 5.77 -1.87
N TYR A 54 13.00 6.68 -1.21
CA TYR A 54 14.44 6.63 -1.06
C TYR A 54 14.84 6.53 0.40
N GLY A 55 16.01 5.96 0.64
CA GLY A 55 16.52 5.79 1.98
C GLY A 55 17.97 5.35 2.05
N THR A 56 18.36 4.99 3.26
CA THR A 56 19.69 4.51 3.63
C THR A 56 19.57 3.11 4.24
N TYR A 57 20.43 2.20 3.80
CA TYR A 57 20.62 0.90 4.43
C TYR A 57 22.10 0.67 4.76
N ASP A 58 22.39 -0.22 5.69
CA ASP A 58 23.73 -0.51 6.17
C ASP A 58 24.00 -2.03 6.25
N TYR A 59 25.04 -2.42 6.99
CA TYR A 59 25.42 -3.84 7.16
C TYR A 59 24.39 -4.68 7.93
N SER A 60 23.54 -4.03 8.73
CA SER A 60 22.53 -4.64 9.59
C SER A 60 21.16 -4.75 8.93
N SER A 61 20.95 -4.09 7.78
CA SER A 61 19.65 -4.06 7.08
C SER A 61 19.30 -5.34 6.31
N SER A 62 20.23 -6.28 6.13
CA SER A 62 19.98 -7.50 5.35
C SER A 62 18.81 -8.31 5.92
N GLY A 63 17.76 -8.51 5.13
CA GLY A 63 16.58 -9.27 5.56
C GLY A 63 15.51 -8.44 6.25
N VAL A 64 15.73 -7.14 6.48
CA VAL A 64 14.65 -6.20 6.83
C VAL A 64 13.63 -6.22 5.70
N VAL A 65 12.34 -6.19 6.04
CA VAL A 65 11.24 -6.19 5.07
C VAL A 65 10.35 -4.98 5.29
N THR A 66 10.12 -4.23 4.22
CA THR A 66 9.13 -3.15 4.18
C THR A 66 8.00 -3.52 3.21
N SER A 67 6.83 -2.91 3.38
CA SER A 67 5.76 -3.02 2.38
C SER A 67 5.18 -1.67 2.00
N TYR A 68 4.76 -1.55 0.75
CA TYR A 68 4.29 -0.31 0.12
C TYR A 68 2.91 -0.54 -0.47
N ALA A 69 1.92 0.24 -0.06
CA ALA A 69 0.56 0.20 -0.58
C ALA A 69 0.08 1.61 -0.90
N VAL A 70 -0.39 1.81 -2.14
CA VAL A 70 -0.99 3.08 -2.58
C VAL A 70 -2.51 2.96 -2.56
N ASP A 71 -3.19 3.95 -2.00
CA ASP A 71 -4.65 4.09 -1.94
C ASP A 71 -5.39 2.86 -1.37
N GLY A 72 -4.80 2.21 -0.37
CA GLY A 72 -5.35 0.99 0.24
C GLY A 72 -5.32 -0.24 -0.68
N GLY A 73 -4.57 -0.18 -1.79
CA GLY A 73 -4.37 -1.28 -2.73
C GLY A 73 -3.51 -2.42 -2.18
N ASN A 74 -3.17 -3.37 -3.05
CA ASN A 74 -2.34 -4.50 -2.65
C ASN A 74 -0.90 -4.07 -2.31
N ALA A 75 -0.39 -4.55 -1.19
CA ALA A 75 0.94 -4.17 -0.73
C ALA A 75 2.05 -4.95 -1.47
N THR A 76 3.06 -4.23 -1.94
CA THR A 76 4.30 -4.82 -2.48
C THR A 76 5.33 -4.90 -1.36
N ARG A 77 5.96 -6.06 -1.15
CA ARG A 77 7.02 -6.23 -0.15
C ARG A 77 8.41 -6.10 -0.79
N VAL A 78 9.31 -5.42 -0.10
CA VAL A 78 10.72 -5.31 -0.46
C VAL A 78 11.55 -5.90 0.68
N THR A 79 12.46 -6.81 0.36
CA THR A 79 13.47 -7.31 1.31
C THR A 79 14.79 -6.63 1.01
N HIS A 80 15.35 -5.97 2.01
CA HIS A 80 16.52 -5.14 1.85
C HIS A 80 17.81 -5.97 1.90
N SER A 81 18.79 -5.55 1.09
CA SER A 81 20.17 -6.04 1.16
C SER A 81 20.96 -5.27 2.22
N SER A 82 22.17 -5.74 2.52
CA SER A 82 23.13 -5.01 3.33
C SER A 82 24.24 -4.39 2.50
N GLY A 83 24.73 -3.23 2.93
CA GLY A 83 25.98 -2.63 2.46
C GLY A 83 27.19 -3.06 3.30
N SER A 84 28.41 -2.75 2.85
CA SER A 84 29.61 -2.84 3.71
C SER A 84 29.74 -1.67 4.70
N GLY A 85 28.84 -0.69 4.56
CA GLY A 85 28.63 0.50 5.38
C GLY A 85 27.34 1.17 4.90
N ASP A 86 27.09 2.39 5.36
CA ASP A 86 25.90 3.15 4.97
C ASP A 86 25.87 3.38 3.45
N THR A 87 24.75 3.02 2.84
CA THR A 87 24.48 3.23 1.42
C THR A 87 23.28 4.15 1.31
N TYR A 88 23.56 5.40 0.94
CA TYR A 88 22.60 6.51 0.92
C TYR A 88 21.93 6.68 -0.45
N ASN A 89 20.80 7.40 -0.48
CA ASN A 89 20.07 7.74 -1.71
C ASN A 89 19.62 6.50 -2.51
N GLU A 90 19.34 5.41 -1.82
CA GLU A 90 18.95 4.15 -2.44
C GLU A 90 17.45 4.11 -2.64
N MET A 91 17.03 3.79 -3.87
CA MET A 91 15.60 3.65 -4.18
C MET A 91 15.11 2.31 -3.64
N PHE A 92 14.26 2.35 -2.62
CA PHE A 92 13.69 1.15 -2.02
C PHE A 92 12.52 0.62 -2.84
N TRP A 93 11.70 1.51 -3.38
CA TRP A 93 10.48 1.15 -4.08
C TRP A 93 9.98 2.31 -4.96
N GLU A 94 9.26 1.96 -6.02
CA GLU A 94 8.58 2.90 -6.92
C GLU A 94 7.18 2.36 -7.24
N SER A 95 6.20 3.26 -7.33
CA SER A 95 4.84 2.88 -7.73
C SER A 95 4.75 2.58 -9.22
N ASP A 96 3.78 1.72 -9.56
CA ASP A 96 3.25 1.71 -10.92
C ASP A 96 2.70 3.10 -11.30
N PRO A 97 2.51 3.40 -12.61
CA PRO A 97 1.88 4.64 -13.04
C PRO A 97 0.46 4.80 -12.46
N LEU A 98 0.18 6.01 -11.95
CA LEU A 98 -1.07 6.41 -11.32
C LEU A 98 -1.77 7.51 -12.15
N GLU A 99 -3.06 7.71 -11.92
CA GLU A 99 -3.78 8.86 -12.49
C GLU A 99 -3.34 10.16 -11.82
N LEU A 100 -3.40 11.31 -12.50
CA LEU A 100 -3.02 12.58 -11.88
C LEU A 100 -4.09 13.05 -10.89
N GLN A 101 -3.96 12.67 -9.62
CA GLN A 101 -4.81 13.09 -8.53
C GLN A 101 -4.04 13.08 -7.19
N GLN A 102 -4.76 13.29 -6.09
CA GLN A 102 -4.21 13.09 -4.75
C GLN A 102 -4.25 11.59 -4.39
N HIS A 103 -3.16 11.10 -3.83
CA HIS A 103 -2.93 9.72 -3.44
C HIS A 103 -2.41 9.64 -2.00
N GLU A 104 -2.53 8.45 -1.42
CA GLU A 104 -1.92 8.09 -0.15
C GLU A 104 -0.99 6.88 -0.34
N LEU A 105 0.27 7.00 0.07
CA LEU A 105 1.20 5.88 0.19
C LEU A 105 1.33 5.48 1.67
N VAL A 106 1.12 4.21 1.97
CA VAL A 106 1.43 3.60 3.27
C VAL A 106 2.68 2.74 3.15
N VAL A 107 3.70 3.03 3.96
CA VAL A 107 4.93 2.26 4.07
C VAL A 107 5.00 1.60 5.44
N THR A 108 5.06 0.28 5.50
CA THR A 108 5.06 -0.48 6.77
C THR A 108 6.37 -1.21 6.97
N MET A 109 6.92 -1.15 8.20
CA MET A 109 7.96 -2.06 8.68
C MET A 109 7.34 -3.43 8.89
N VAL A 110 7.50 -4.35 7.93
CA VAL A 110 6.93 -5.71 8.02
C VAL A 110 7.78 -6.61 8.91
N HIS A 111 9.09 -6.45 8.81
CA HIS A 111 10.06 -7.17 9.62
C HIS A 111 11.32 -6.33 9.81
N VAL A 112 11.73 -6.11 11.05
CA VAL A 112 13.03 -5.56 11.41
C VAL A 112 13.93 -6.64 12.03
N ASN A 113 15.24 -6.47 11.86
CA ASN A 113 16.21 -7.40 12.42
C ASN A 113 16.41 -7.15 13.92
N THR A 114 16.67 -8.24 14.64
CA THR A 114 16.98 -8.22 16.08
C THR A 114 18.41 -8.68 16.33
N GLY A 115 18.95 -8.40 17.52
CA GLY A 115 20.31 -8.79 17.90
C GLY A 115 21.42 -7.82 17.46
N TYR A 116 21.06 -6.72 16.80
CA TYR A 116 21.94 -5.58 16.54
C TYR A 116 21.80 -4.50 17.63
N GLY A 117 22.78 -3.58 17.67
CA GLY A 117 22.80 -2.47 18.63
C GLY A 117 21.63 -1.49 18.48
N ASP A 118 21.64 -0.45 19.31
CA ASP A 118 20.68 0.64 19.19
C ASP A 118 20.78 1.28 17.81
N LEU A 119 19.64 1.65 17.21
CA LEU A 119 19.53 2.25 15.88
C LEU A 119 19.92 1.34 14.69
N GLU A 120 20.29 0.09 14.94
CA GLU A 120 20.67 -0.89 13.92
C GLU A 120 19.59 -1.96 13.71
N GLY A 121 19.69 -2.74 12.64
CA GLY A 121 18.77 -3.82 12.29
C GLY A 121 17.51 -3.33 11.59
N THR A 122 17.59 -2.20 10.90
CA THR A 122 16.46 -1.55 10.24
C THR A 122 16.90 -0.89 8.93
N VAL A 123 15.99 -0.21 8.25
CA VAL A 123 16.27 0.72 7.14
C VAL A 123 15.82 2.12 7.51
N TRP A 124 16.46 3.12 6.93
CA TRP A 124 16.18 4.52 7.19
C TRP A 124 15.51 5.16 5.98
N PHE A 125 14.33 5.75 6.16
CA PHE A 125 13.66 6.51 5.11
C PHE A 125 14.16 7.94 5.11
N ASP A 126 14.46 8.46 3.91
CA ASP A 126 15.12 9.75 3.70
C ASP A 126 14.19 10.73 2.97
N TYR A 127 13.78 10.42 1.74
CA TYR A 127 12.86 11.26 0.99
C TYR A 127 12.00 10.49 0.00
N PHE A 128 11.02 11.19 -0.57
CA PHE A 128 10.10 10.68 -1.57
C PHE A 128 10.09 11.58 -2.80
N ASN A 129 10.25 11.02 -3.99
CA ASN A 129 10.15 11.75 -5.24
C ASN A 129 8.79 11.51 -5.89
N VAL A 130 8.06 12.58 -6.16
CA VAL A 130 6.74 12.58 -6.82
C VAL A 130 6.88 13.13 -8.23
N TYR A 131 6.32 12.41 -9.20
CA TYR A 131 6.35 12.79 -10.61
C TYR A 131 4.95 13.17 -11.10
N ASN A 132 4.88 14.19 -11.95
CA ASN A 132 3.64 14.72 -12.53
C ASN A 132 3.73 14.64 -14.05
N GLU A 133 3.64 13.43 -14.62
CA GLU A 133 3.65 13.25 -16.06
C GLU A 133 2.22 13.35 -16.61
N THR A 134 1.96 14.29 -17.51
CA THR A 134 0.72 14.32 -18.30
C THR A 134 0.82 13.32 -19.46
N THR A 135 0.91 12.03 -19.15
CA THR A 135 0.85 11.03 -20.22
C THR A 135 -0.62 10.87 -20.63
N SER A 136 -1.02 11.61 -21.66
CA SER A 136 -2.21 11.32 -22.46
C SER A 136 -2.06 9.91 -23.04
N THR A 137 -2.50 8.90 -22.31
CA THR A 137 -2.70 7.56 -22.86
C THR A 137 -3.82 7.67 -23.88
N SER A 138 -3.42 7.89 -25.14
CA SER A 138 -4.32 7.75 -26.29
C SER A 138 -4.84 6.32 -26.28
N ALA A 139 -6.12 6.16 -25.97
CA ALA A 139 -6.82 4.90 -26.16
C ALA A 139 -6.61 4.45 -27.61
N SER A 140 -6.02 3.27 -27.79
CA SER A 140 -5.87 2.61 -29.10
C SER A 140 -7.23 2.49 -29.76
N THR A 141 -7.46 3.31 -30.78
CA THR A 141 -8.65 3.25 -31.63
C THR A 141 -8.52 1.99 -32.48
N LEU A 142 -9.36 0.99 -32.19
CA LEU A 142 -9.51 -0.18 -33.05
C LEU A 142 -10.15 0.26 -34.37
N THR A 143 -9.33 0.28 -35.41
CA THR A 143 -9.73 0.47 -36.80
C THR A 143 -10.50 -0.76 -37.28
N GLY A 144 -11.80 -0.61 -37.51
CA GLY A 144 -12.65 -1.60 -38.17
C GLY A 144 -13.67 -0.91 -39.07
N SER A 145 -13.29 -0.68 -40.33
CA SER A 145 -14.14 -0.11 -41.38
C SER A 145 -15.00 -1.17 -42.08
N ALA A 146 -16.11 -0.69 -42.69
CA ALA A 146 -17.08 -1.32 -43.61
C ALA A 146 -18.34 -1.91 -42.94
N THR A 147 -19.60 -1.70 -43.36
CA THR A 147 -20.22 -1.12 -44.58
C THR A 147 -21.72 -0.85 -44.35
N LEU A 148 -22.33 -0.06 -45.24
CA LEU A 148 -23.69 0.52 -45.22
C LEU A 148 -24.88 -0.44 -45.47
N SER A 149 -26.03 -0.06 -44.87
CA SER A 149 -27.42 -0.05 -45.39
C SER A 149 -28.26 -1.34 -45.47
N SER A 150 -29.39 -1.37 -44.74
CA SER A 150 -30.78 -1.19 -45.26
C SER A 150 -31.84 -1.87 -44.36
N SER A 151 -32.91 -1.13 -44.02
CA SER A 151 -34.14 -1.68 -43.41
C SER A 151 -35.09 -2.24 -44.48
N PRO A 152 -35.96 -3.20 -44.15
CA PRO A 152 -37.39 -2.85 -44.08
C PRO A 152 -38.19 -3.58 -42.97
N SER A 153 -39.43 -3.13 -42.81
CA SER A 153 -40.40 -3.40 -41.74
C SER A 153 -41.24 -4.70 -41.90
N SER A 154 -41.93 -5.05 -40.81
CA SER A 154 -43.29 -5.67 -40.69
C SER A 154 -43.49 -7.19 -40.49
N SER A 155 -43.87 -7.52 -39.23
CA SER A 155 -45.02 -8.30 -38.68
C SER A 155 -45.39 -9.75 -39.06
N THR A 156 -45.78 -10.49 -38.00
CA THR A 156 -46.57 -11.76 -37.86
C THR A 156 -45.79 -13.08 -38.05
N ALA A 157 -45.89 -14.15 -37.25
CA ALA A 157 -46.76 -14.57 -36.14
C ALA A 157 -46.04 -15.59 -35.20
N ASN A 158 -46.51 -15.71 -33.95
CA ASN A 158 -46.22 -16.75 -32.92
C ASN A 158 -46.92 -18.09 -33.27
N PRO A 159 -46.88 -19.19 -32.45
CA PRO A 159 -45.90 -19.66 -31.44
C PRO A 159 -45.50 -21.15 -31.66
N SER A 160 -44.49 -21.66 -30.92
CA SER A 160 -44.58 -22.95 -30.20
C SER A 160 -43.27 -23.33 -29.47
N ASP A 161 -43.45 -23.59 -28.17
CA ASP A 161 -42.76 -24.58 -27.33
C ASP A 161 -41.32 -24.34 -26.81
N ALA A 162 -41.28 -23.88 -25.54
CA ALA A 162 -40.59 -24.45 -24.36
C ALA A 162 -39.17 -25.06 -24.52
N ALA A 163 -38.17 -24.83 -23.66
CA ALA A 163 -38.01 -24.07 -22.43
C ALA A 163 -36.51 -24.03 -22.04
N ALA A 164 -36.11 -22.96 -21.33
CA ALA A 164 -35.06 -22.84 -20.30
C ALA A 164 -33.61 -23.30 -20.64
N SER A 165 -32.69 -22.37 -20.96
CA SER A 165 -31.83 -21.54 -20.08
C SER A 165 -30.48 -22.22 -19.77
N LEU A 166 -29.41 -21.79 -20.41
CA LEU A 166 -28.42 -20.77 -19.98
C LEU A 166 -27.52 -21.21 -18.82
N ALA A 167 -26.22 -21.23 -19.13
CA ALA A 167 -25.09 -21.49 -18.27
C ALA A 167 -24.85 -20.36 -17.25
N SER A 168 -24.23 -20.71 -16.11
CA SER A 168 -23.26 -19.85 -15.43
C SER A 168 -22.49 -20.64 -14.37
N SER A 169 -21.17 -20.44 -14.39
CA SER A 169 -20.18 -21.01 -13.48
C SER A 169 -20.28 -20.39 -12.10
N ASP A 170 -20.17 -21.23 -11.08
CA ASP A 170 -20.27 -20.94 -9.65
C ASP A 170 -19.07 -20.10 -9.14
N SER A 171 -19.37 -19.04 -8.39
CA SER A 171 -18.41 -18.19 -7.68
C SER A 171 -18.58 -18.38 -6.18
N SER A 172 -17.51 -18.84 -5.52
CA SER A 172 -17.50 -19.11 -4.09
C SER A 172 -17.49 -17.81 -3.27
N SER A 173 -18.62 -17.47 -2.63
CA SER A 173 -18.72 -16.36 -1.67
C SER A 173 -18.40 -16.83 -0.24
N ALA A 174 -17.41 -16.22 0.40
CA ALA A 174 -17.05 -16.48 1.79
C ALA A 174 -18.10 -15.91 2.77
N ASN A 175 -18.44 -16.67 3.81
CA ASN A 175 -19.44 -16.30 4.82
C ASN A 175 -18.89 -15.26 5.81
N ILE A 176 -19.07 -13.98 5.51
CA ILE A 176 -18.63 -12.83 6.33
C ILE A 176 -19.26 -12.81 7.73
N GLY A 177 -20.42 -13.46 7.93
CA GLY A 177 -21.16 -13.47 9.19
C GLY A 177 -20.44 -14.14 10.38
N ALA A 178 -19.52 -15.07 10.15
CA ALA A 178 -18.81 -15.77 11.22
C ALA A 178 -17.70 -14.92 11.87
N ILE A 179 -17.14 -13.96 11.14
CA ILE A 179 -15.98 -13.17 11.58
C ILE A 179 -16.43 -12.03 12.52
N VAL A 180 -17.60 -11.45 12.28
CA VAL A 180 -18.10 -10.31 13.08
C VAL A 180 -18.67 -10.75 14.44
N GLY A 181 -19.24 -11.96 14.53
CA GLY A 181 -19.80 -12.48 15.78
C GLY A 181 -18.77 -12.80 16.87
N GLY A 182 -17.56 -13.21 16.47
CA GLY A 182 -16.50 -13.61 17.41
C GLY A 182 -15.90 -12.42 18.19
N ILE A 183 -15.74 -11.27 17.53
CA ILE A 183 -15.07 -10.10 18.13
C ILE A 183 -15.97 -9.44 19.18
N VAL A 184 -17.26 -9.29 18.89
CA VAL A 184 -18.22 -8.68 19.83
C VAL A 184 -18.45 -9.57 21.05
N GLY A 185 -18.52 -10.89 20.86
CA GLY A 185 -18.66 -11.84 21.97
C GLY A 185 -17.41 -11.91 22.86
N GLY A 186 -16.21 -11.94 22.25
CA GLY A 186 -14.94 -12.05 22.99
C GLY A 186 -14.64 -10.84 23.87
N VAL A 187 -14.90 -9.63 23.37
CA VAL A 187 -14.67 -8.39 24.14
C VAL A 187 -15.61 -8.32 25.36
N PHE A 188 -16.87 -8.72 25.21
CA PHE A 188 -17.83 -8.68 26.31
C PHE A 188 -17.46 -9.69 27.42
N VAL A 189 -17.09 -10.92 27.06
CA VAL A 189 -16.70 -11.95 28.05
C VAL A 189 -15.41 -11.55 28.77
N PHE A 190 -14.42 -11.00 28.06
CA PHE A 190 -13.17 -10.57 28.67
C PHE A 190 -13.37 -9.45 29.69
N LEU A 191 -14.21 -8.45 29.38
CA LEU A 191 -14.52 -7.35 30.30
C LEU A 191 -15.26 -7.81 31.56
N VAL A 192 -16.19 -8.77 31.43
CA VAL A 192 -16.90 -9.33 32.59
C VAL A 192 -15.93 -10.08 33.51
N VAL A 193 -15.05 -10.91 32.94
CA VAL A 193 -14.06 -11.67 33.73
C VAL A 193 -13.08 -10.73 34.44
N ALA A 194 -12.56 -9.72 33.74
CA ALA A 194 -11.67 -8.73 34.34
C ALA A 194 -12.34 -7.96 35.49
N CYS A 195 -13.61 -7.56 35.31
CA CYS A 195 -14.39 -6.89 36.35
C CYS A 195 -14.58 -7.79 37.59
N CYS A 196 -14.92 -9.06 37.40
CA CYS A 196 -15.08 -10.00 38.50
C CYS A 196 -13.77 -10.20 39.30
N ILE A 197 -12.62 -10.28 38.63
CA ILE A 197 -11.32 -10.44 39.29
C ILE A 197 -10.98 -9.20 40.12
N CYS A 198 -11.27 -8.00 39.60
CA CYS A 198 -11.06 -6.75 40.33
C CYS A 198 -11.94 -6.64 41.58
N LEU A 199 -13.20 -7.12 41.52
CA LEU A 199 -14.12 -7.05 42.66
C LEU A 199 -13.80 -8.04 43.80
N VAL A 200 -13.09 -9.13 43.51
CA VAL A 200 -12.66 -10.11 44.54
C VAL A 200 -11.34 -9.69 45.19
N SER A 201 -10.62 -8.73 44.60
CA SER A 201 -9.32 -8.26 45.06
C SER A 201 -9.39 -7.04 46.00
N PHE A 202 -10.60 -6.67 46.47
CA PHE A 202 -10.86 -5.61 47.45
C PHE A 202 -11.57 -6.16 48.68
#